data_AF-A0A353RB54-F1
#
_entry.id   AF-A0A353RB54-F1
#
_cell.length_a   1.000
_cell.length_b   1.000
_cell.length_c   1.000
_cell.angle_alpha   90.00
_cell.angle_beta   90.00
_cell.angle_gamma   90.00
#
_symmetry.space_group_name_H-M   'P 1'
#
loop_
_entity.id
_entity.type
_entity.pdbx_description
1 polymer ?
#
loop_
_entity_poly.entity_id
_entity_poly.type
_entity_poly.pdbx_seq_one_letter_code
_entity_poly.pdbx_strand_id
1 'polypeptide(L)'
;MKDFLKTLAAVILGSALVLMTGFFLLVGSLTTMINLGLAGTVPSIPGNAILHITFEEGVATQDSDMPSLGFLPPGLNIRQGGTGFLGIALAIEQAAVDPSIRMIFLDPQYLNAQMTHIEEIRNALILFRQSG
;
A
#
# COMPACT_ATOMS: atom_id res chain seq x y z
N MET A 1 -29.20 45.07 -27.99
CA MET A 1 -29.70 44.08 -26.99
C MET A 1 -29.51 42.63 -27.43
N LYS A 2 -29.69 42.29 -28.71
CA LYS A 2 -29.50 40.91 -29.21
C LYS A 2 -28.07 40.40 -29.04
N ASP A 3 -27.06 41.23 -29.30
CA ASP A 3 -25.67 40.82 -29.15
C ASP A 3 -25.26 40.61 -27.69
N PHE A 4 -25.84 41.37 -26.76
CA PHE A 4 -25.65 41.16 -25.32
C PHE A 4 -26.21 39.81 -24.86
N LEU A 5 -27.45 39.48 -25.23
CA LEU A 5 -28.07 38.20 -24.92
C LEU A 5 -27.33 37.01 -25.56
N LYS A 6 -26.84 37.18 -26.79
CA LYS A 6 -26.03 36.17 -27.49
C LYS A 6 -24.71 35.90 -26.76
N THR A 7 -24.01 36.95 -26.36
CA THR A 7 -22.75 36.82 -25.62
C THR A 7 -22.97 36.25 -24.22
N LEU A 8 -24.00 36.69 -23.51
CA LEU A 8 -24.35 36.16 -22.19
C LEU A 8 -24.69 34.67 -22.25
N ALA A 9 -25.51 34.26 -23.22
CA ALA A 9 -25.85 32.85 -23.44
C ALA A 9 -24.63 32.02 -23.82
N ALA A 10 -23.73 32.55 -24.66
CA ALA A 10 -22.49 31.86 -25.03
C ALA A 10 -21.56 31.64 -23.82
N VAL A 11 -21.44 32.63 -22.93
CA VAL A 11 -20.64 32.52 -21.70
C VAL A 11 -21.24 31.52 -20.73
N ILE A 12 -22.55 31.52 -20.52
CA ILE A 12 -23.23 30.53 -19.66
C ILE A 12 -23.03 29.12 -20.21
N LEU A 13 -23.20 28.93 -21.52
CA LEU A 13 -23.07 27.61 -22.16
C LEU A 13 -21.62 27.13 -22.17
N GLY A 14 -20.65 28.00 -22.44
CA GLY A 14 -19.23 27.69 -22.37
C GLY A 14 -18.78 27.33 -20.95
N SER A 15 -19.25 28.09 -19.96
CA SER A 15 -18.94 27.82 -18.54
C SER A 15 -19.54 26.49 -18.09
N ALA A 16 -20.78 26.18 -18.49
CA ALA A 16 -21.42 24.89 -18.22
C ALA A 16 -20.65 23.71 -18.85
N LEU A 17 -20.15 23.88 -20.08
CA LEU A 17 -19.38 22.84 -20.76
C LEU A 17 -18.02 22.58 -20.09
N VAL A 18 -17.33 23.64 -19.67
CA VAL A 18 -16.05 23.54 -18.93
C VAL A 18 -16.27 22.85 -17.58
N LEU A 19 -17.31 23.24 -16.83
CA LEU A 19 -17.64 22.60 -15.55
C LEU A 19 -17.99 21.13 -15.72
N MET A 20 -18.79 20.79 -16.73
CA MET A 20 -19.16 19.40 -16.99
C MET A 20 -17.95 18.55 -17.38
N THR A 21 -17.09 19.06 -18.26
CA THR A 21 -15.86 18.36 -18.67
C THR A 21 -14.89 18.21 -17.50
N GLY A 22 -14.68 19.27 -16.72
CA GLY A 22 -13.83 19.24 -15.53
C GLY A 22 -14.33 18.27 -14.46
N PHE A 23 -15.65 18.17 -14.27
CA PHE A 23 -16.26 17.20 -13.36
C PHE A 23 -15.96 15.76 -13.79
N PHE A 24 -16.14 15.42 -15.08
CA PHE A 24 -15.82 14.08 -15.56
C PHE A 24 -14.33 13.75 -15.48
N LEU A 25 -13.44 14.71 -15.70
CA LEU A 25 -12.00 14.51 -15.52
C LEU A 25 -11.63 14.24 -14.05
N LEU A 26 -12.24 14.98 -13.12
CA LEU A 26 -12.03 14.75 -11.67
C LEU A 26 -12.53 13.38 -11.24
N VAL A 27 -13.78 13.02 -11.58
CA VAL A 27 -14.32 11.69 -11.26
C VAL A 27 -13.50 10.58 -11.91
N GLY A 28 -13.11 10.76 -13.18
CA GLY A 28 -12.22 9.83 -13.88
C GLY A 28 -10.90 9.63 -13.12
N SER A 29 -10.26 10.70 -12.67
CA SER A 29 -9.01 10.62 -11.90
C SER A 29 -9.17 9.96 -10.53
N LEU A 30 -10.31 10.15 -9.85
CA LEU A 30 -10.59 9.48 -8.57
C LEU A 30 -10.79 7.98 -8.76
N THR A 31 -11.47 7.56 -9.84
CA THR A 31 -11.67 6.13 -10.13
C THR A 31 -10.36 5.41 -10.45
N THR A 32 -9.41 6.07 -11.12
CA THR A 32 -8.09 5.48 -11.38
C THR A 32 -7.29 5.35 -10.10
N MET A 33 -7.35 6.33 -9.18
CA MET A 33 -6.68 6.24 -7.88
C MET A 33 -7.20 5.08 -7.02
N ILE A 34 -8.52 4.82 -7.04
CA ILE A 34 -9.12 3.69 -6.30
C ILE A 34 -8.64 2.35 -6.90
N ASN A 35 -8.64 2.21 -8.23
CA ASN A 35 -8.18 0.99 -8.90
C ASN A 35 -6.68 0.74 -8.76
N LEU A 36 -5.88 1.78 -8.53
CA LEU A 36 -4.45 1.67 -8.23
C LEU A 36 -4.16 1.24 -6.78
N GLY A 37 -5.19 0.87 -6.01
CA GLY A 37 -5.00 0.24 -4.70
C GLY A 37 -4.66 1.22 -3.56
N LEU A 38 -4.83 2.53 -3.75
CA LEU A 38 -4.72 3.50 -2.64
C LEU A 38 -5.86 3.35 -1.62
N ALA A 39 -6.98 2.74 -2.01
CA ALA A 39 -8.01 2.29 -1.08
C ALA A 39 -7.74 0.81 -0.77
N GLY A 40 -7.07 0.55 0.36
CA GLY A 40 -6.64 -0.78 0.78
C GLY A 40 -7.77 -1.80 0.71
N THR A 41 -7.78 -2.62 -0.34
CA THR A 41 -8.57 -3.84 -0.38
C THR A 41 -7.89 -4.80 0.59
N VAL A 42 -8.54 -5.10 1.71
CA VAL A 42 -8.08 -6.16 2.62
C VAL A 42 -8.03 -7.44 1.79
N PRO A 43 -6.84 -7.99 1.50
CA PRO A 43 -6.74 -9.18 0.66
C PRO A 43 -7.42 -10.33 1.41
N SER A 44 -8.32 -11.05 0.74
CA SER A 44 -8.93 -12.25 1.29
C SER A 44 -7.84 -13.31 1.41
N ILE A 45 -7.44 -13.63 2.64
CA ILE A 45 -6.43 -14.65 2.91
C ILE A 45 -7.08 -16.02 2.66
N PRO A 46 -6.55 -16.84 1.75
CA PRO A 46 -7.07 -18.19 1.54
C PRO A 46 -6.85 -19.04 2.80
N GLY A 47 -7.85 -19.84 3.18
CA GLY A 47 -7.69 -20.78 4.29
C GLY A 47 -6.58 -21.78 3.96
N ASN A 48 -5.49 -21.76 4.73
CA ASN A 48 -4.20 -22.45 4.49
C ASN A 48 -3.12 -21.60 3.80
N ALA A 49 -3.03 -20.33 4.14
CA ALA A 49 -1.93 -19.47 3.72
C ALA A 49 -0.63 -19.81 4.47
N ILE A 50 0.49 -19.54 3.80
CA ILE A 50 1.85 -19.54 4.38
C ILE A 50 2.31 -18.10 4.42
N LEU A 51 2.68 -17.61 5.60
CA LEU A 51 3.28 -16.29 5.75
C LEU A 51 4.75 -16.37 5.31
N HIS A 52 5.07 -15.80 4.15
CA HIS A 52 6.44 -15.70 3.66
C HIS A 52 7.07 -14.39 4.14
N ILE A 53 8.17 -14.50 4.90
CA ILE A 53 8.93 -13.36 5.40
C ILE A 53 10.30 -13.37 4.71
N THR A 54 10.58 -12.32 3.95
CA THR A 54 11.86 -12.08 3.28
C THR A 54 12.48 -10.77 3.78
N PHE A 55 13.81 -10.69 3.77
CA PHE A 55 14.58 -9.52 4.22
C PHE A 55 15.41 -8.87 3.11
N GLU A 56 15.08 -9.15 1.83
CA GLU A 56 15.83 -8.64 0.67
C GLU A 56 16.00 -7.12 0.65
N GLU A 57 15.02 -6.38 1.17
CA GLU A 57 15.05 -4.91 1.23
C GLU A 57 15.73 -4.36 2.50
N GLY A 58 16.19 -5.23 3.40
CA GLY A 58 16.75 -4.88 4.71
C GLY A 58 15.68 -4.55 5.76
N VAL A 59 16.09 -4.44 7.03
CA VAL A 59 15.18 -4.13 8.14
C VAL A 59 15.44 -2.71 8.64
N ALA A 60 14.49 -1.81 8.42
CA ALA A 60 14.58 -0.43 8.89
C ALA A 60 13.97 -0.26 10.29
N THR A 61 14.32 0.84 10.97
CA THR A 61 13.70 1.23 12.25
C THR A 61 12.25 1.69 12.09
N GLN A 62 11.90 2.19 10.91
CA GLN A 62 10.58 2.71 10.57
C GLN A 62 10.24 2.23 9.16
N ASP A 63 8.96 1.94 8.92
CA ASP A 63 8.48 1.66 7.58
C ASP A 63 8.82 2.82 6.64
N SER A 64 9.19 2.50 5.40
CA SER A 64 9.24 3.54 4.39
C SER A 64 7.81 3.94 4.05
N ASP A 65 7.30 4.98 4.71
CA ASP A 65 6.00 5.59 4.45
C ASP A 65 5.91 6.23 3.05
N MET A 66 6.94 6.07 2.20
CA MET A 66 6.93 6.61 0.86
C MET A 66 5.91 5.80 0.04
N PRO A 67 4.78 6.41 -0.38
CA PRO A 67 3.79 5.72 -1.16
C PRO A 67 4.47 5.16 -2.39
N SER A 68 4.21 3.89 -2.73
CA SER A 68 4.72 3.32 -3.97
C SER A 68 4.29 4.25 -5.11
N LEU A 69 5.27 4.93 -5.73
CA LEU A 69 5.00 5.82 -6.85
C LEU A 69 4.79 4.94 -8.08
N GLY A 70 3.62 4.31 -8.16
CA GLY A 70 3.21 3.43 -9.27
C GLY A 70 3.12 4.12 -10.63
N PHE A 71 3.51 5.40 -10.70
CA PHE A 71 3.65 6.18 -11.93
C PHE A 71 5.09 6.19 -12.47
N LEU A 72 6.07 5.67 -11.72
CA LEU A 72 7.46 5.61 -12.19
C LEU A 72 7.63 4.51 -13.26
N PRO A 73 8.40 4.78 -14.33
CA PRO A 73 8.69 3.79 -15.36
C PRO A 73 9.31 2.52 -14.76
N PRO A 74 8.98 1.32 -15.26
CA PRO A 74 9.61 0.07 -14.82
C PRO A 74 11.11 0.14 -15.14
N GLY A 75 11.92 0.46 -14.12
CA GLY A 75 13.34 0.78 -14.27
C GLY A 75 13.83 1.86 -13.29
N LEU A 76 12.93 2.71 -12.80
CA LEU A 76 13.18 3.66 -11.71
C LEU A 76 12.65 3.07 -10.39
N ASN A 77 13.11 1.87 -10.04
CA ASN A 77 12.89 1.30 -8.72
C ASN A 77 13.73 2.12 -7.72
N ILE A 78 13.15 3.21 -7.22
CA ILE A 78 13.59 3.78 -5.94
C ILE A 78 13.41 2.63 -4.96
N ARG A 79 14.52 2.02 -4.51
CA ARG A 79 14.49 0.95 -3.51
C ARG A 79 13.63 1.46 -2.37
N GLN A 80 12.48 0.83 -2.17
CA GLN A 80 11.63 1.15 -1.03
C GLN A 80 12.51 0.95 0.21
N GLY A 81 12.48 1.92 1.13
CA GLY A 81 13.23 1.76 2.37
C GLY A 81 12.73 0.48 3.03
N GLY A 82 13.65 -0.33 3.55
CA GLY A 82 13.32 -1.67 4.05
C GLY A 82 12.12 -1.67 4.99
N THR A 83 11.39 -2.78 5.02
CA THR A 83 10.25 -2.97 5.90
C THR A 83 10.66 -2.69 7.35
N GLY A 84 9.83 -1.93 8.06
CA GLY A 84 10.03 -1.62 9.47
C GLY A 84 9.94 -2.90 10.30
N PHE A 85 10.88 -3.07 11.24
CA PHE A 85 10.91 -4.28 12.09
C PHE A 85 9.60 -4.49 12.86
N LEU A 86 8.91 -3.41 13.24
CA LEU A 86 7.64 -3.45 13.96
C LEU A 86 6.52 -4.05 13.08
N GLY A 87 6.48 -3.70 11.79
CA GLY A 87 5.52 -4.28 10.85
C GLY A 87 5.70 -5.79 10.72
N ILE A 88 6.96 -6.27 10.71
CA ILE A 88 7.28 -7.70 10.67
C ILE A 88 6.81 -8.40 11.96
N ALA A 89 7.11 -7.82 13.13
CA ALA A 89 6.69 -8.39 14.41
C ALA A 89 5.15 -8.46 14.53
N LEU A 90 4.46 -7.36 14.20
CA LEU A 90 2.98 -7.31 14.21
C LEU A 90 2.35 -8.29 13.22
N ALA A 91 2.95 -8.48 12.04
CA ALA A 91 2.47 -9.47 11.08
C ALA A 91 2.58 -10.90 11.62
N ILE A 92 3.64 -11.22 12.36
CA ILE A 92 3.82 -12.52 13.02
C ILE A 92 2.82 -12.69 14.17
N GLU A 93 2.60 -11.66 14.98
CA GLU A 93 1.60 -11.68 16.05
C GLU A 93 0.18 -11.86 15.49
N GLN A 94 -0.15 -11.16 14.40
CA GLN A 94 -1.43 -11.32 13.72
C GLN A 94 -1.59 -12.72 13.12
N ALA A 95 -0.50 -13.31 12.63
CA ALA A 95 -0.49 -14.68 12.15
C ALA A 95 -0.70 -15.71 13.26
N ALA A 96 -0.26 -15.41 14.50
CA ALA A 96 -0.46 -16.30 15.64
C ALA A 96 -1.94 -16.44 16.04
N VAL A 97 -2.75 -15.41 15.77
CA VAL A 97 -4.19 -15.40 16.06
C VAL A 97 -5.08 -15.72 14.86
N ASP A 98 -4.54 -15.72 13.64
CA ASP A 98 -5.30 -16.00 12.42
C ASP A 98 -5.29 -17.50 12.09
N PRO A 99 -6.44 -18.21 12.16
CA PRO A 99 -6.53 -19.64 11.86
C PRO A 99 -6.23 -19.96 10.38
N SER A 100 -6.20 -18.96 9.50
CA SER A 100 -5.91 -19.13 8.07
C SER A 100 -4.43 -19.36 7.79
N ILE A 101 -3.54 -18.89 8.69
CA ILE A 101 -2.09 -18.97 8.53
C ILE A 101 -1.58 -20.23 9.23
N ARG A 102 -1.11 -21.18 8.44
CA ARG A 102 -0.71 -22.52 8.92
C ARG A 102 0.78 -22.63 9.22
N MET A 103 1.59 -21.77 8.61
CA MET A 103 3.04 -21.87 8.65
C MET A 103 3.66 -20.51 8.34
N ILE A 104 4.81 -20.24 8.96
CA ILE A 104 5.70 -19.14 8.58
C ILE A 104 6.89 -19.74 7.82
N PHE A 105 7.14 -19.24 6.62
CA PHE A 105 8.36 -19.52 5.87
C PHE A 105 9.28 -18.30 5.96
N LEU A 106 10.40 -18.47 6.66
CA LEU A 106 11.40 -17.43 6.88
C LEU A 106 12.55 -17.63 5.89
N ASP A 107 12.82 -16.62 5.05
CA ASP A 107 13.91 -16.63 4.08
C ASP A 107 14.95 -15.53 4.38
N PRO A 108 15.96 -15.81 5.23
CA PRO A 108 16.94 -14.83 5.68
C PRO A 108 18.20 -14.77 4.80
N GLN A 109 18.05 -14.66 3.46
CA GLN A 109 19.20 -14.58 2.55
C GLN A 109 20.24 -13.51 2.97
N TYR A 110 19.76 -12.31 3.35
CA TYR A 110 20.58 -11.22 3.88
C TYR A 110 19.82 -10.44 4.95
N LEU A 111 20.12 -10.71 6.23
CA LEU A 111 19.52 -9.98 7.34
C LEU A 111 20.40 -8.78 7.73
N ASN A 112 20.13 -7.63 7.13
CA ASN A 112 20.72 -6.35 7.57
C ASN A 112 19.81 -5.69 8.60
N ALA A 113 19.92 -6.12 9.86
CA ALA A 113 19.10 -5.66 10.98
C ALA A 113 19.95 -5.41 12.23
N GLN A 114 19.52 -4.46 13.07
CA GLN A 114 20.13 -4.23 14.38
C GLN A 114 19.75 -5.35 15.35
N MET A 115 20.61 -5.64 16.33
CA MET A 115 20.37 -6.71 17.32
C MET A 115 19.00 -6.56 18.02
N THR A 116 18.61 -5.34 18.38
CA THR A 116 17.32 -5.08 19.01
C THR A 116 16.14 -5.48 18.12
N HIS A 117 16.21 -5.19 16.81
CA HIS A 117 15.15 -5.60 15.87
C HIS A 117 15.06 -7.13 15.73
N ILE A 118 16.21 -7.81 15.80
CA ILE A 118 16.27 -9.27 15.74
C ILE A 118 15.66 -9.90 17.00
N GLU A 119 15.86 -9.31 18.17
CA GLU A 119 15.22 -9.76 19.42
C GLU A 119 13.68 -9.64 19.33
N GLU A 120 13.16 -8.52 18.83
CA GLU A 120 11.71 -8.34 18.68
C GLU A 120 11.08 -9.36 17.72
N ILE A 121 11.68 -9.53 16.53
CA ILE A 121 11.20 -10.52 15.54
C ILE A 121 11.26 -11.94 16.14
N ARG A 122 12.32 -12.27 16.87
CA ARG A 122 12.46 -13.57 17.54
C ARG A 122 11.41 -13.79 18.61
N ASN A 123 11.11 -12.79 19.43
CA ASN A 123 10.08 -12.88 20.44
C ASN A 123 8.70 -13.14 19.81
N ALA A 124 8.38 -12.45 18.71
CA ALA A 124 7.15 -12.70 17.96
C ALA A 124 7.11 -14.12 17.37
N LEU A 125 8.22 -14.63 16.82
CA LEU A 125 8.31 -16.02 16.32
C LEU A 125 8.12 -17.06 17.43
N ILE A 126 8.64 -16.78 18.63
CA ILE A 126 8.44 -17.64 19.80
C ILE A 126 6.96 -17.67 20.19
N LEU A 127 6.28 -16.52 20.18
CA LEU A 127 4.84 -16.44 20.45
C LEU A 127 4.03 -17.22 19.42
N PHE A 128 4.33 -17.08 18.14
CA PHE A 128 3.68 -17.86 17.07
C PHE A 128 3.88 -19.37 17.27
N ARG A 129 5.08 -19.81 17.64
CA ARG A 129 5.34 -21.23 17.93
C ARG A 129 4.61 -21.73 19.18
N GLN A 130 4.33 -20.84 20.13
CA GLN A 130 3.56 -21.19 21.34
C GLN A 130 2.05 -21.23 21.07
N SER A 131 1.55 -20.59 20.02
CA SER A 131 0.12 -20.52 19.72
C SER A 131 -0.44 -21.76 18.99
N GLY A 132 0.40 -22.58 18.33
CA GLY A 132 -0.03 -23.84 17.72
C GLY A 132 0.87 -24.32 16.58
#